data_AF-A0A921E1A1-F1
#
_entry.id   AF-A0A921E1A1-F1
#
_cell.length_a   1.000
_cell.length_b   1.000
_cell.length_c   1.000
_cell.angle_alpha   90.00
_cell.angle_beta   90.00
_cell.angle_gamma   90.00
#
_symmetry.space_group_name_H-M   'P 1'
#
loop_
_entity.id
_entity.type
_entity.pdbx_description
1 polymer ?
#
loop_
_entity_poly.entity_id
_entity_poly.type
_entity_poly.pdbx_seq_one_letter_code
_entity_poly.pdbx_strand_id
1 'polypeptide(L)' 'MSGVNEIRSTFLDYFRDAGHAVVPSSSLVPKNDPTLMFTNAGMVQFKNVFTGVEKRPYVKATSSQ' A
#
# COMPACT_ATOMS: atom_id res chain seq x y z
N MET A 1 -11.98 14.29 -19.92
CA MET A 1 -10.57 13.94 -19.69
C MET A 1 -10.46 13.62 -18.21
N SER A 2 -10.29 12.35 -17.83
CA SER A 2 -10.25 12.00 -16.40
C SER A 2 -8.96 12.50 -15.78
N GLY A 3 -9.04 13.15 -14.63
CA GLY A 3 -7.89 13.71 -13.93
C GLY A 3 -7.05 12.64 -13.23
N VAL A 4 -5.78 12.92 -12.93
CA VAL A 4 -4.90 11.97 -12.19
C VAL A 4 -5.47 11.59 -10.82
N ASN A 5 -6.18 12.52 -10.16
CA ASN A 5 -6.87 12.24 -8.89
C ASN A 5 -8.04 11.28 -9.09
N GLU A 6 -8.77 11.40 -10.19
CA GLU A 6 -9.91 10.53 -10.53
C GLU A 6 -9.41 9.12 -10.85
N ILE A 7 -8.35 8.99 -11.65
CA ILE A 7 -7.72 7.69 -11.95
C ILE A 7 -7.27 6.99 -10.67
N ARG A 8 -6.64 7.72 -9.74
CA ARG A 8 -6.23 7.17 -8.44
C ARG A 8 -7.44 6.68 -7.64
N SER A 9 -8.49 7.49 -7.52
CA SER A 9 -9.69 7.09 -6.80
C SER A 9 -10.34 5.87 -7.44
N THR A 10 -10.48 5.85 -8.76
CA THR A 10 -11.04 4.71 -9.51
C THR A 10 -10.27 3.41 -9.25
N PHE A 11 -8.94 3.45 -9.22
CA PHE A 11 -8.12 2.27 -8.90
C PHE A 11 -8.38 1.77 -7.47
N LEU A 12 -8.36 2.67 -6.48
CA LEU A 12 -8.56 2.29 -5.08
C LEU A 12 -9.99 1.79 -4.83
N ASP A 13 -10.98 2.43 -5.44
CA ASP A 13 -12.39 2.08 -5.32
C ASP A 13 -12.70 0.72 -5.94
N TYR A 14 -12.15 0.43 -7.12
CA TYR A 14 -12.30 -0.89 -7.76
C TYR A 14 -11.82 -2.03 -6.84
N PHE A 15 -10.65 -1.87 -6.21
CA PHE A 15 -10.12 -2.89 -5.31
C PHE A 15 -10.85 -2.93 -3.95
N ARG A 16 -11.31 -1.79 -3.45
CA ARG A 16 -12.17 -1.72 -2.26
C ARG A 16 -13.43 -2.54 -2.48
N ASP A 17 -14.10 -2.35 -3.62
CA ASP A 17 -15.34 -3.04 -3.96
C ASP A 17 -15.10 -4.55 -4.16
N ALA A 18 -13.88 -4.94 -4.56
CA ALA A 18 -13.40 -6.33 -4.56
C ALA A 18 -12.93 -6.86 -3.16
N GLY A 19 -13.19 -6.11 -2.09
CA GLY A 19 -12.90 -6.48 -0.71
C GLY A 19 -11.44 -6.35 -0.27
N HIS A 20 -10.68 -5.43 -0.87
CA HIS A 20 -9.34 -5.06 -0.39
C HIS A 20 -9.44 -3.91 0.62
N ALA A 21 -8.63 -3.96 1.68
CA ALA A 21 -8.48 -2.82 2.57
C ALA A 21 -7.72 -1.70 1.85
N VAL A 22 -8.28 -0.49 1.79
CA VAL A 22 -7.58 0.69 1.30
C VAL A 22 -6.61 1.16 2.38
N VAL A 23 -5.32 1.05 2.13
CA VAL A 23 -4.25 1.40 3.08
C VAL A 23 -3.59 2.70 2.62
N PRO A 24 -3.43 3.69 3.52
CA PRO A 24 -2.71 4.92 3.20
C PRO A 24 -1.28 4.66 2.71
N SER A 25 -0.76 5.54 1.86
CA SER A 25 0.64 5.52 1.45
C SER A 25 1.53 5.67 2.67
N SER A 26 2.61 4.90 2.71
CA SER A 26 3.58 4.97 3.77
C SER A 26 4.51 6.17 3.59
N SER A 27 5.28 6.50 4.63
CA SER A 27 6.30 7.55 4.55
C SER A 27 7.33 7.23 3.46
N LEU A 28 7.89 8.29 2.87
CA LEU A 28 9.01 8.17 1.94
C LEU A 28 10.24 7.53 2.62
N VAL A 29 10.43 7.73 3.93
CA VAL A 29 11.54 7.14 4.69
C VAL A 29 11.01 5.95 5.52
N PRO A 30 11.47 4.71 5.24
CA PRO A 30 11.07 3.53 6.01
C PRO A 30 11.51 3.61 7.47
N LYS A 31 10.60 3.33 8.41
CA LYS A 31 10.92 3.39 9.86
C LYS A 31 11.66 2.15 10.38
N ASN A 32 11.44 1.00 9.75
CA ASN A 32 11.82 -0.31 10.29
C ASN A 32 12.80 -1.08 9.37
N ASP A 33 13.44 -0.38 8.43
CA ASP A 33 14.41 -1.00 7.53
C ASP A 33 15.61 -0.06 7.31
N PRO A 34 16.71 -0.23 8.05
CA PRO A 34 17.89 0.63 7.92
C PRO A 34 18.66 0.39 6.61
N THR A 35 18.30 -0.63 5.83
CA THR A 35 18.93 -0.95 4.55
C THR A 35 18.26 -0.24 3.37
N LEU A 36 17.06 0.31 3.56
CA LEU A 36 16.32 1.06 2.56
C LEU A 36 16.37 2.56 2.86
N MET A 37 16.95 3.34 1.94
CA MET A 37 16.99 4.80 2.07
C MET A 37 15.60 5.43 1.84
N PHE A 38 14.85 4.94 0.85
CA PHE A 38 13.51 5.43 0.53
C PHE A 38 12.56 4.30 0.14
N THR A 39 11.27 4.52 0.35
CA THR A 39 10.19 3.66 -0.14
C THR A 39 10.17 3.70 -1.66
N ASN A 40 10.64 2.63 -2.29
CA ASN A 40 10.75 2.49 -3.74
C ASN A 40 9.55 1.78 -4.39
N ALA A 41 8.70 1.15 -3.59
CA ALA A 41 7.52 0.42 -4.06
C ALA A 41 6.43 0.34 -2.99
N GLY A 42 5.16 0.19 -3.41
CA GLY A 42 4.02 0.07 -2.50
C GLY A 42 4.08 -1.17 -1.58
N MET A 43 4.79 -2.23 -1.98
CA MET A 43 4.93 -3.44 -1.17
C MET A 43 5.81 -3.27 0.08
N VAL A 44 6.64 -2.22 0.15
CA VAL A 44 7.63 -2.03 1.23
C VAL A 44 6.97 -1.99 2.60
N GLN A 45 5.84 -1.27 2.73
CA GLN A 45 5.07 -1.20 3.97
C GLN A 45 4.38 -2.52 4.39
N PHE A 46 4.41 -3.53 3.51
CA PHE A 46 3.86 -4.87 3.72
C PHE A 46 4.95 -5.94 3.79
N LYS A 47 6.24 -5.58 3.74
CA LYS A 47 7.37 -6.54 3.74
C LYS A 47 7.26 -7.58 4.87
N ASN A 48 6.99 -7.14 6.09
CA ASN A 48 6.85 -8.03 7.25
C ASN A 48 5.60 -8.90 7.20
N VAL A 49 4.55 -8.45 6.50
CA VAL A 49 3.35 -9.27 6.28
C VAL A 49 3.66 -10.39 5.29
N PHE A 50 4.37 -10.09 4.20
CA PHE A 50 4.78 -11.08 3.21
C PHE A 50 5.77 -12.12 3.76
N THR A 51 6.65 -11.73 4.70
CA THR A 51 7.59 -12.65 5.36
C THR A 51 7.00 -13.36 6.58
N GLY A 52 5.75 -13.07 6.95
CA GLY A 52 5.06 -13.69 8.09
C GLY A 52 5.48 -13.18 9.48
N VAL A 53 6.32 -12.14 9.54
CA VAL A 53 6.76 -11.48 10.79
C VAL A 53 5.64 -10.66 11.41
N GLU A 54 4.76 -10.08 10.60
CA GLU A 54 3.60 -9.28 11.02
C GLU A 54 2.31 -9.90 10.49
N LYS A 55 1.24 -9.87 11.29
CA LYS A 55 -0.11 -10.20 10.82
C LYS A 55 -0.99 -8.96 10.90
N ARG A 56 -1.83 -8.77 9.87
CA ARG A 56 -2.83 -7.70 9.80
C ARG A 56 -4.23 -8.29 9.83
N PRO A 57 -5.26 -7.53 10.25
CA PRO A 57 -6.64 -8.01 10.30
C PRO A 57 -7.27 -8.21 8.91
N TYR A 58 -6.55 -7.90 7.84
CA TYR A 58 -6.97 -8.08 6.45
C TYR A 58 -5.97 -8.95 5.69
N VAL A 59 -6.48 -9.72 4.73
CA VAL A 59 -5.69 -10.60 3.85
C VAL A 59 -5.51 -10.05 2.44
N LYS A 60 -6.19 -8.95 2.13
CA LYS A 60 -6.15 -8.23 0.85
C LYS A 60 -6.04 -6.73 1.10
N ALA A 61 -5.13 -6.05 0.41
CA ALA A 61 -4.90 -4.61 0.57
C ALA A 61 -4.64 -3.92 -0.77
N THR A 62 -4.97 -2.63 -0.85
CA THR A 62 -4.67 -1.74 -1.99
C THR A 62 -4.18 -0.39 -1.50
N SER A 63 -3.28 0.26 -2.24
CA SER A 63 -2.71 1.57 -1.90
C SER A 63 -2.16 2.26 -3.15
N SER A 64 -1.92 3.57 -3.10
CA SER A 64 -1.27 4.36 -4.15
C SER A 64 -0.01 5.04 -3.59
N GLN A 65 1.11 4.31 -3.53
CA GLN A 65 2.38 4.77 -2.94
C GLN A 65 3.13 5.76 -3.83
#